data_AF-A0AAW6X5C9-F1
#
_entry.id   AF-A0AAW6X5C9-F1
#
_cell.length_a   1.000
_cell.length_b   1.000
_cell.length_c   1.000
_cell.angle_alpha   90.00
_cell.angle_beta   90.00
_cell.angle_gamma   90.00
#
_symmetry.space_group_name_H-M   'P 1'
#
loop_
_entity.id
_entity.type
_entity.pdbx_description
1 polymer ?
#
loop_
_entity_poly.entity_id
_entity_poly.type
_entity_poly.pdbx_seq_one_letter_code
_entity_poly.pdbx_strand_id
1 'polypeptide(L)'
;MLDIIGAQPKDGGNKMLRCFLVHNGNKINTLLCQGVGMFSVFSGNKQYTNQPGCTDVPNHGAIPAGTYWIVDRPPGGLKSQTITFIKDIVTNVDHNSWFALYRDDGTVNDRTWINGIMRGQFRLHPIGPLGLSEGCVTFYSQNEFNRLRAALLKSKTARVPGTTLQAYGTIEVKGYEKTCPVAR
;
A
#
# COMPACT_ATOMS: atom_id res chain seq x y z
N MET A 1 -32.86 -10.48 36.61
CA MET A 1 -32.07 -9.24 36.45
C MET A 1 -30.96 -9.59 35.48
N LEU A 2 -30.96 -8.99 34.30
CA LEU A 2 -30.22 -9.47 33.12
C LEU A 2 -28.70 -9.33 33.27
N ASP A 3 -28.00 -10.43 32.97
CA ASP A 3 -26.59 -10.43 32.57
C ASP A 3 -26.48 -9.91 31.12
N ILE A 4 -25.85 -8.75 30.92
CA ILE A 4 -25.40 -8.29 29.60
C ILE A 4 -23.93 -7.90 29.72
N ILE A 5 -23.07 -8.91 29.82
CA ILE A 5 -21.68 -8.78 29.36
C ILE A 5 -21.64 -9.55 28.04
N GLY A 6 -21.91 -8.81 26.95
CA GLY A 6 -21.79 -9.35 25.60
C GLY A 6 -20.34 -9.75 25.35
N ALA A 7 -20.04 -11.04 25.51
CA ALA A 7 -18.79 -11.63 25.07
C ALA A 7 -18.57 -11.25 23.60
N GLN A 8 -17.46 -10.57 23.32
CA GLN A 8 -16.99 -10.41 21.95
C GLN A 8 -16.81 -11.82 21.36
N PRO A 9 -17.36 -12.11 20.16
CA PRO A 9 -17.17 -13.42 19.56
C PRO A 9 -15.67 -13.67 19.40
N LYS A 10 -15.16 -14.71 20.06
CA LYS A 10 -13.82 -15.24 19.77
C LYS A 10 -13.87 -15.98 18.44
N ASP A 11 -14.01 -15.25 17.35
CA ASP A 11 -13.77 -15.78 16.02
C ASP A 11 -12.26 -15.80 15.77
N GLY A 12 -11.60 -16.78 16.38
CA GLY A 12 -10.17 -17.07 16.25
C GLY A 12 -9.81 -17.75 14.92
N GLY A 13 -10.57 -17.50 13.85
CA GLY A 13 -10.16 -17.80 12.49
C GLY A 13 -9.26 -16.68 11.96
N ASN A 14 -8.07 -17.02 11.48
CA ASN A 14 -7.14 -16.07 10.87
C ASN A 14 -7.86 -15.35 9.69
N LYS A 15 -8.28 -14.10 9.86
CA LYS A 15 -9.00 -13.32 8.84
C LYS A 15 -7.99 -12.55 7.97
N MET A 16 -8.43 -12.16 6.77
CA MET A 16 -7.65 -11.27 5.90
C MET A 16 -7.34 -9.95 6.64
N LEU A 17 -6.11 -9.45 6.51
CA LEU A 17 -5.68 -8.26 7.24
C LEU A 17 -6.32 -6.97 6.68
N ARG A 18 -6.61 -6.03 7.56
CA ARG A 18 -7.11 -4.70 7.20
C ARG A 18 -6.18 -3.64 7.76
N CYS A 19 -5.71 -2.77 6.88
CA CYS A 19 -4.88 -1.64 7.21
C CYS A 19 -5.53 -0.32 6.81
N PHE A 20 -5.13 0.76 7.48
CA PHE A 20 -5.68 2.09 7.33
C PHE A 20 -4.55 3.11 7.26
N LEU A 21 -4.61 3.98 6.26
CA LEU A 21 -3.66 5.06 6.04
C LEU A 21 -4.43 6.37 5.89
N VAL A 22 -3.98 7.42 6.57
CA VAL A 22 -4.56 8.77 6.43
C VAL A 22 -3.47 9.72 5.97
N HIS A 23 -3.70 10.39 4.84
CA HIS A 23 -2.88 11.48 4.35
C HIS A 23 -3.17 12.77 5.12
N ASN A 24 -2.11 13.42 5.58
CA ASN A 24 -2.16 14.60 6.43
C ASN A 24 -1.15 15.69 6.01
N GLY A 25 -0.45 15.53 4.88
CA GLY A 25 0.58 16.45 4.38
C GLY A 25 1.91 16.46 5.16
N ASN A 26 2.02 15.70 6.25
CA ASN A 26 3.24 15.60 7.04
C ASN A 26 4.27 14.69 6.37
N LYS A 27 5.54 14.80 6.78
CA LYS A 27 6.60 13.92 6.28
C LYS A 27 6.32 12.44 6.57
N ILE A 28 5.81 12.14 7.76
CA ILE A 28 5.55 10.77 8.22
C ILE A 28 4.05 10.58 8.40
N ASN A 29 3.55 9.50 7.80
CA ASN A 29 2.23 8.96 8.04
C ASN A 29 2.32 7.68 8.86
N THR A 30 1.20 7.33 9.49
CA THR A 30 1.05 6.05 10.17
C THR A 30 0.15 5.13 9.37
N LEU A 31 0.65 3.94 9.05
CA LEU A 31 -0.15 2.82 8.58
C LEU A 31 -0.55 1.96 9.79
N LEU A 32 -1.84 1.92 10.10
CA LEU A 32 -2.38 1.04 11.14
C LEU A 32 -2.85 -0.26 10.51
N CYS A 33 -2.32 -1.41 10.89
CA CYS A 33 -2.81 -2.72 10.48
C CYS A 33 -3.40 -3.48 11.67
N GLN A 34 -4.69 -3.77 11.60
CA GLN A 34 -5.45 -4.40 12.69
C GLN A 34 -4.84 -5.75 13.09
N GLY A 35 -4.59 -5.92 14.38
CA GLY A 35 -3.98 -7.14 14.93
C GLY A 35 -2.48 -7.32 14.65
N VAL A 36 -1.83 -6.36 13.98
CA VAL A 36 -0.40 -6.43 13.66
C VAL A 36 0.37 -5.29 14.32
N GLY A 37 -0.04 -4.03 14.11
CA GLY A 37 0.65 -2.87 14.67
C GLY A 37 0.49 -1.59 13.85
N MET A 38 1.29 -0.60 14.22
CA MET A 38 1.38 0.71 13.57
C MET A 38 2.78 0.88 13.00
N PHE A 39 2.88 1.45 11.80
CA PHE A 39 4.13 1.54 11.05
C PHE A 39 4.34 2.95 10.50
N SER A 40 5.58 3.40 10.51
CA SER A 40 5.95 4.70 9.94
C SER A 40 6.14 4.56 8.44
N VAL A 41 5.29 5.24 7.67
CA VAL A 41 5.29 5.18 6.21
C VAL A 41 5.20 6.57 5.59
N PHE A 42 5.46 6.65 4.30
CA PHE A 42 5.18 7.83 3.48
C PHE A 42 4.72 7.41 2.09
N SER A 43 4.14 8.37 1.36
CA SER A 43 3.71 8.19 -0.03
C SER A 43 3.88 9.49 -0.80
N GLY A 44 4.35 9.42 -2.04
CA GLY A 44 4.68 10.61 -2.80
C GLY A 44 6.10 11.10 -2.53
N ASN A 45 6.52 12.11 -3.30
CA ASN A 45 7.87 12.64 -3.30
C ASN A 45 7.88 14.15 -3.04
N LYS A 46 8.99 14.66 -2.49
CA LYS A 46 9.24 16.11 -2.32
C LYS A 46 8.05 16.80 -1.63
N GLN A 47 7.57 17.91 -2.19
CA GLN A 47 6.46 18.71 -1.68
C GLN A 47 5.09 18.01 -1.71
N TYR A 48 4.94 16.91 -2.46
CA TYR A 48 3.67 16.17 -2.58
C TYR A 48 3.57 15.00 -1.60
N THR A 49 4.58 14.81 -0.75
CA THR A 49 4.64 13.73 0.24
C THR A 49 3.43 13.79 1.16
N ASN A 50 2.66 12.70 1.21
CA ASN A 50 1.44 12.52 1.98
C ASN A 50 0.38 13.61 1.77
N GLN A 51 0.43 14.34 0.64
CA GLN A 51 -0.53 15.38 0.31
C GLN A 51 -1.76 14.79 -0.41
N PRO A 52 -2.94 14.75 0.22
CA PRO A 52 -4.12 14.11 -0.37
C PRO A 52 -4.66 14.83 -1.60
N GLY A 53 -4.47 16.15 -1.68
CA GLY A 53 -4.88 16.97 -2.83
C GLY A 53 -3.96 16.89 -4.04
N CYS A 54 -2.79 16.24 -3.94
CA CYS A 54 -1.77 16.19 -5.00
C CYS A 54 -1.65 14.81 -5.67
N THR A 55 -2.67 13.97 -5.54
CA THR A 55 -2.64 12.57 -6.00
C THR A 55 -2.72 12.41 -7.52
N ASP A 56 -2.98 13.48 -8.26
CA ASP A 56 -2.96 13.56 -9.72
C ASP A 56 -1.62 14.08 -10.28
N VAL A 57 -0.60 14.29 -9.43
CA VAL A 57 0.75 14.69 -9.88
C VAL A 57 1.53 13.44 -10.36
N PRO A 58 1.90 13.35 -11.66
CA PRO A 58 2.63 12.19 -12.19
C PRO A 58 3.94 11.94 -11.44
N ASN A 59 4.22 10.67 -11.12
CA ASN A 59 5.45 10.17 -10.47
C ASN A 59 5.83 10.82 -9.12
N HIS A 60 5.02 11.74 -8.60
CA HIS A 60 5.33 12.46 -7.38
C HIS A 60 4.17 12.51 -6.38
N GLY A 61 2.93 12.46 -6.84
CA GLY A 61 1.77 12.49 -5.95
C GLY A 61 1.69 11.27 -5.04
N ALA A 62 1.16 11.46 -3.83
CA ALA A 62 0.83 10.37 -2.93
C ALA A 62 -0.16 9.37 -3.56
N ILE A 63 -0.28 8.19 -2.95
CA ILE A 63 -1.27 7.19 -3.31
C ILE A 63 -2.68 7.82 -3.20
N PRO A 64 -3.56 7.68 -4.21
CA PRO A 64 -4.90 8.24 -4.14
C PRO A 64 -5.74 7.65 -3.00
N ALA A 65 -6.76 8.39 -2.55
CA ALA A 65 -7.74 7.86 -1.61
C ALA A 65 -8.53 6.71 -2.25
N GLY A 66 -8.87 5.70 -1.45
CA GLY A 66 -9.60 4.52 -1.89
C GLY A 66 -9.19 3.26 -1.12
N THR A 67 -9.82 2.15 -1.45
CA THR A 67 -9.45 0.82 -0.94
C THR A 67 -8.51 0.15 -1.93
N TYR A 68 -7.47 -0.49 -1.42
CA TYR A 68 -6.47 -1.19 -2.21
C TYR A 68 -6.33 -2.63 -1.74
N TRP A 69 -6.36 -3.57 -2.67
CA TRP A 69 -6.03 -4.97 -2.46
C TRP A 69 -4.52 -5.14 -2.38
N ILE A 70 -4.05 -5.82 -1.33
CA ILE A 70 -2.64 -6.24 -1.19
C ILE A 70 -2.51 -7.61 -1.83
N VAL A 71 -1.97 -7.67 -3.04
CA VAL A 71 -1.80 -8.89 -3.81
C VAL A 71 -0.32 -9.16 -4.09
N ASP A 72 -0.01 -10.37 -4.54
CA ASP A 72 1.30 -10.65 -5.10
C ASP A 72 1.63 -9.65 -6.21
N ARG A 73 2.88 -9.19 -6.23
CA ARG A 73 3.37 -8.40 -7.36
C ARG A 73 3.42 -9.33 -8.58
N PRO A 74 2.78 -8.99 -9.71
CA PRO A 74 2.94 -9.79 -10.91
C PRO A 74 4.42 -9.82 -11.28
N PRO A 75 4.98 -11.00 -11.57
CA PRO A 75 6.28 -11.07 -12.19
C PRO A 75 6.16 -10.29 -13.51
N GLY A 76 6.92 -9.21 -13.68
CA GLY A 76 6.96 -8.49 -14.96
C GLY A 76 7.37 -9.44 -16.09
N GLY A 77 7.34 -9.01 -17.35
CA GLY A 77 7.90 -9.84 -18.44
C GLY A 77 9.35 -10.26 -18.14
N LEU A 78 9.83 -11.40 -18.68
CA LEU A 78 11.16 -11.97 -18.36
C LEU A 78 12.29 -10.92 -18.33
N LYS A 79 12.32 -10.01 -19.31
CA LYS A 79 13.31 -8.91 -19.39
C LYS A 79 13.25 -7.97 -18.17
N SER A 80 12.06 -7.67 -17.67
CA SER A 80 11.87 -6.83 -16.48
C SER A 80 12.33 -7.56 -15.21
N GLN A 81 12.15 -8.87 -15.12
CA GLN A 81 12.59 -9.64 -13.95
C GLN A 81 14.12 -9.69 -13.87
N THR A 82 14.82 -9.87 -14.99
CA THR A 82 16.28 -9.84 -15.03
C THR A 82 16.85 -8.46 -14.67
N ILE A 83 16.24 -7.38 -15.17
CA ILE A 83 16.65 -6.01 -14.81
C ILE A 83 16.37 -5.72 -13.33
N THR A 84 15.23 -6.17 -12.79
CA THR A 84 14.92 -6.07 -11.37
C THR A 84 15.96 -6.83 -10.56
N PHE A 85 16.21 -8.11 -10.82
CA PHE A 85 17.23 -8.91 -10.11
C PHE A 85 18.64 -8.28 -10.12
N ILE A 86 19.10 -7.73 -11.26
CA ILE A 86 20.39 -7.04 -11.34
C ILE A 86 20.40 -5.76 -10.49
N LYS A 87 19.32 -4.98 -10.54
CA LYS A 87 19.17 -3.80 -9.69
C LYS A 87 19.12 -4.19 -8.21
N ASP A 88 18.49 -5.30 -7.87
CA ASP A 88 18.36 -5.82 -6.51
C ASP A 88 19.72 -6.17 -5.90
N ILE A 89 20.59 -6.82 -6.69
CA ILE A 89 21.97 -7.14 -6.28
C ILE A 89 22.80 -5.87 -6.07
N VAL A 90 22.67 -4.89 -6.96
CA VAL A 90 23.46 -3.63 -6.89
C VAL A 90 22.97 -2.71 -5.77
N THR A 91 21.67 -2.75 -5.45
CA THR A 91 21.05 -1.84 -4.48
C THR A 91 20.71 -2.48 -3.13
N ASN A 92 20.91 -3.80 -3.00
CA ASN A 92 20.48 -4.63 -1.86
C ASN A 92 18.97 -4.49 -1.55
N VAL A 93 18.15 -4.27 -2.57
CA VAL A 93 16.68 -4.15 -2.47
C VAL A 93 16.05 -5.41 -3.06
N ASP A 94 15.44 -6.27 -2.24
CA ASP A 94 14.68 -7.42 -2.76
C ASP A 94 13.28 -6.99 -3.22
N HIS A 95 13.17 -6.69 -4.51
CA HIS A 95 11.93 -6.23 -5.12
C HIS A 95 10.89 -7.35 -5.30
N ASN A 96 11.26 -8.61 -5.12
CA ASN A 96 10.33 -9.75 -5.10
C ASN A 96 9.58 -9.84 -3.77
N SER A 97 10.10 -9.20 -2.72
CA SER A 97 9.43 -9.14 -1.43
C SER A 97 8.23 -8.19 -1.39
N TRP A 98 8.11 -7.30 -2.38
CA TRP A 98 7.10 -6.23 -2.41
C TRP A 98 5.73 -6.74 -2.85
N PHE A 99 4.67 -6.13 -2.31
CA PHE A 99 3.30 -6.39 -2.76
C PHE A 99 2.83 -5.34 -3.75
N ALA A 100 1.94 -5.73 -4.66
CA ALA A 100 1.19 -4.78 -5.46
C ALA A 100 -0.05 -4.28 -4.71
N LEU A 101 -0.38 -3.00 -4.92
CA LEU A 101 -1.57 -2.35 -4.37
C LEU A 101 -2.52 -2.02 -5.52
N TYR A 102 -3.54 -2.87 -5.70
CA TYR A 102 -4.54 -2.68 -6.75
C TYR A 102 -5.76 -1.99 -6.20
N ARG A 103 -6.11 -0.85 -6.80
CA ARG A 103 -7.25 -0.06 -6.34
C ARG A 103 -8.55 -0.81 -6.62
N ASP A 104 -9.47 -0.75 -5.68
CA ASP A 104 -10.83 -1.23 -5.82
C ASP A 104 -11.71 -0.14 -6.44
N ASP A 105 -11.53 0.10 -7.74
CA ASP A 105 -12.26 1.13 -8.51
C ASP A 105 -13.15 0.54 -9.62
N GLY A 106 -13.51 -0.75 -9.47
CA GLY A 106 -14.27 -1.52 -10.44
C GLY A 106 -13.41 -2.22 -11.50
N THR A 107 -12.13 -1.84 -11.65
CA THR A 107 -11.18 -2.57 -12.50
C THR A 107 -9.90 -2.90 -11.72
N VAL A 108 -9.80 -4.13 -11.23
CA VAL A 108 -8.66 -4.58 -10.42
C VAL A 108 -7.43 -4.80 -11.31
N ASN A 109 -6.58 -3.79 -11.43
CA ASN A 109 -5.32 -3.86 -12.17
C ASN A 109 -4.27 -2.87 -11.60
N ASP A 110 -3.13 -2.77 -12.27
CA ASP A 110 -1.98 -1.97 -11.82
C ASP A 110 -2.05 -0.48 -12.22
N ARG A 111 -3.22 0.02 -12.59
CA ARG A 111 -3.47 1.38 -13.08
C ARG A 111 -4.79 1.90 -12.51
N THR A 112 -4.88 3.21 -12.36
CA THR A 112 -6.11 3.92 -11.99
C THR A 112 -6.06 5.32 -12.59
N TRP A 113 -7.20 6.01 -12.66
CA TRP A 113 -7.31 7.34 -13.23
C TRP A 113 -7.79 8.34 -12.19
N ILE A 114 -7.02 9.42 -12.01
CA ILE A 114 -7.34 10.51 -11.07
C ILE A 114 -7.33 11.80 -11.87
N ASN A 115 -8.48 12.49 -11.96
CA ASN A 115 -8.62 13.74 -12.72
C ASN A 115 -8.10 13.65 -14.18
N GLY A 116 -8.33 12.52 -14.86
CA GLY A 116 -7.84 12.30 -16.22
C GLY A 116 -6.35 11.96 -16.33
N ILE A 117 -5.64 11.84 -15.21
CA ILE A 117 -4.23 11.40 -15.15
C ILE A 117 -4.17 9.93 -14.76
N MET A 118 -3.51 9.13 -15.59
CA MET A 118 -3.22 7.74 -15.26
C MET A 118 -2.14 7.68 -14.17
N ARG A 119 -2.43 6.96 -13.10
CA ARG A 119 -1.49 6.57 -12.04
C ARG A 119 -1.49 5.04 -11.92
N GLY A 120 -0.55 4.47 -11.18
CA GLY A 120 -0.48 3.03 -11.02
C GLY A 120 0.86 2.53 -10.52
N GLN A 121 1.11 1.24 -10.69
CA GLN A 121 2.34 0.56 -10.26
C GLN A 121 2.61 0.73 -8.76
N PHE A 122 1.55 0.95 -7.98
CA PHE A 122 1.65 1.19 -6.54
C PHE A 122 2.09 -0.07 -5.82
N ARG A 123 3.03 0.09 -4.90
CA ARG A 123 3.61 -1.02 -4.13
C ARG A 123 3.55 -0.74 -2.64
N LEU A 124 3.51 -1.82 -1.88
CA LEU A 124 3.83 -1.82 -0.46
C LEU A 124 5.29 -2.28 -0.33
N HIS A 125 6.19 -1.40 0.09
CA HIS A 125 7.61 -1.70 0.10
C HIS A 125 8.40 -0.89 1.12
N PRO A 126 9.60 -1.32 1.53
CA PRO A 126 10.51 -0.51 2.32
C PRO A 126 11.22 0.53 1.45
N ILE A 127 11.68 1.61 2.08
CA ILE A 127 12.46 2.66 1.44
C ILE A 127 13.72 2.07 0.78
N GLY A 128 13.92 2.40 -0.51
CA GLY A 128 15.13 2.05 -1.23
C GLY A 128 16.21 3.14 -1.12
N PRO A 129 17.40 2.94 -1.70
CA PRO A 129 18.53 3.88 -1.57
C PRO A 129 18.24 5.32 -2.02
N LEU A 130 17.34 5.51 -2.98
CA LEU A 130 16.96 6.83 -3.49
C LEU A 130 15.86 7.52 -2.64
N GLY A 131 15.27 6.82 -1.68
CA GLY A 131 14.22 7.39 -0.83
C GLY A 131 12.92 7.75 -1.54
N LEU A 132 12.67 7.21 -2.74
CA LEU A 132 11.53 7.59 -3.58
C LEU A 132 10.27 6.77 -3.29
N SER A 133 9.12 7.44 -3.42
CA SER A 133 7.79 6.84 -3.38
C SER A 133 6.88 7.51 -4.42
N GLU A 134 6.74 6.91 -5.60
CA GLU A 134 5.97 7.48 -6.72
C GLU A 134 4.45 7.21 -6.60
N GLY A 135 3.93 7.33 -5.38
CA GLY A 135 2.57 6.93 -4.98
C GLY A 135 2.49 5.53 -4.37
N CYS A 136 3.61 4.95 -3.95
CA CYS A 136 3.63 3.72 -3.16
C CYS A 136 3.28 3.99 -1.69
N VAL A 137 3.03 2.94 -0.91
CA VAL A 137 3.09 3.01 0.56
C VAL A 137 4.46 2.51 0.98
N THR A 138 5.33 3.44 1.36
CA THR A 138 6.76 3.18 1.56
C THR A 138 7.12 3.24 3.04
N PHE A 139 7.68 2.17 3.58
CA PHE A 139 8.12 2.08 4.98
C PHE A 139 9.47 2.75 5.16
N TYR A 140 9.64 3.51 6.24
CA TYR A 140 10.97 4.04 6.61
C TYR A 140 11.96 2.96 7.07
N SER A 141 11.46 1.79 7.47
CA SER A 141 12.28 0.72 8.04
C SER A 141 12.01 -0.62 7.35
N GLN A 142 13.09 -1.27 6.91
CA GLN A 142 13.07 -2.63 6.38
C GLN A 142 12.50 -3.62 7.41
N ASN A 143 12.84 -3.46 8.69
CA ASN A 143 12.37 -4.35 9.75
C ASN A 143 10.86 -4.20 9.98
N GLU A 144 10.34 -2.97 9.91
CA GLU A 144 8.90 -2.72 10.00
C GLU A 144 8.13 -3.34 8.83
N PHE A 145 8.66 -3.16 7.62
CA PHE A 145 8.11 -3.82 6.44
C PHE A 145 8.14 -5.35 6.58
N ASN A 146 9.26 -5.93 6.99
CA ASN A 146 9.40 -7.38 7.18
C ASN A 146 8.39 -7.93 8.21
N ARG A 147 8.12 -7.18 9.29
CA ARG A 147 7.09 -7.55 10.28
C ARG A 147 5.69 -7.61 9.65
N LEU A 148 5.28 -6.57 8.91
CA LEU A 148 3.97 -6.59 8.24
C LEU A 148 3.91 -7.65 7.14
N ARG A 149 4.97 -7.81 6.36
CA ARG A 149 5.06 -8.83 5.31
C ARG A 149 4.86 -10.24 5.86
N ALA A 150 5.53 -10.57 6.96
CA ALA A 150 5.36 -11.87 7.61
C ALA A 150 3.90 -12.08 8.08
N ALA A 151 3.25 -11.05 8.62
CA ALA A 151 1.85 -11.11 9.02
C ALA A 151 0.91 -11.31 7.83
N LEU A 152 1.13 -10.59 6.72
CA LEU A 152 0.36 -10.72 5.48
C LEU A 152 0.46 -12.13 4.90
N LEU A 153 1.67 -12.68 4.77
CA LEU A 153 1.89 -14.02 4.22
C LEU A 153 1.31 -15.14 5.10
N LYS A 154 1.16 -14.91 6.41
CA LYS A 154 0.55 -15.85 7.34
C LYS A 154 -0.99 -15.74 7.37
N SER A 155 -1.55 -14.63 6.92
CA SER A 155 -3.01 -14.38 6.97
C SER A 155 -3.77 -15.26 5.97
N LYS A 156 -5.07 -15.46 6.20
CA LYS A 156 -5.92 -16.06 5.14
C LYS A 156 -6.09 -15.05 4.02
N THR A 157 -5.94 -15.54 2.80
CA THR A 157 -6.22 -14.74 1.61
C THR A 157 -7.70 -14.78 1.25
N ALA A 158 -8.17 -13.73 0.56
CA ALA A 158 -9.49 -13.68 -0.05
C ALA A 158 -9.35 -13.49 -1.56
N ARG A 159 -10.22 -14.13 -2.33
CA ARG A 159 -10.28 -13.91 -3.78
C ARG A 159 -10.76 -12.49 -4.06
N VAL A 160 -10.05 -11.75 -4.90
CA VAL A 160 -10.49 -10.43 -5.33
C VAL A 160 -11.65 -10.58 -6.32
N PRO A 161 -12.80 -9.92 -6.10
CA PRO A 161 -13.98 -10.05 -6.96
C PRO A 161 -13.67 -9.82 -8.44
N GLY A 162 -14.23 -10.66 -9.31
CA GLY A 162 -14.05 -10.54 -10.76
C GLY A 162 -12.67 -10.95 -11.31
N THR A 163 -11.76 -11.46 -10.47
CA THR A 163 -10.41 -11.88 -10.90
C THR A 163 -10.04 -13.28 -10.40
N THR A 164 -8.84 -13.76 -10.71
CA THR A 164 -8.22 -14.96 -10.11
C THR A 164 -7.21 -14.61 -9.00
N LEU A 165 -7.06 -13.33 -8.65
CA LEU A 165 -6.08 -12.87 -7.69
C LEU A 165 -6.51 -13.20 -6.25
N GLN A 166 -5.52 -13.55 -5.43
CA GLN A 166 -5.67 -13.72 -3.99
C GLN A 166 -5.07 -12.52 -3.27
N ALA A 167 -5.86 -11.84 -2.45
CA ALA A 167 -5.42 -10.73 -1.62
C ALA A 167 -5.08 -11.21 -0.20
N TYR A 168 -3.91 -10.79 0.30
CA TYR A 168 -3.47 -10.99 1.68
C TYR A 168 -4.12 -10.00 2.66
N GLY A 169 -4.57 -8.87 2.13
CA GLY A 169 -5.09 -7.78 2.94
C GLY A 169 -5.68 -6.66 2.11
N THR A 170 -6.17 -5.64 2.82
CA THR A 170 -6.61 -4.38 2.23
C THR A 170 -5.95 -3.20 2.92
N ILE A 171 -5.73 -2.11 2.19
CA ILE A 171 -5.40 -0.79 2.74
C ILE A 171 -6.53 0.16 2.37
N GLU A 172 -7.20 0.73 3.38
CA GLU A 172 -8.11 1.86 3.20
C GLU A 172 -7.31 3.17 3.34
N VAL A 173 -7.18 3.92 2.25
CA VAL A 173 -6.49 5.20 2.21
C VAL A 173 -7.51 6.33 2.26
N LYS A 174 -7.34 7.23 3.23
CA LYS A 174 -8.15 8.46 3.36
C LYS A 174 -7.30 9.70 3.14
N GLY A 175 -7.93 10.70 2.53
CA GLY A 175 -7.38 12.03 2.31
C GLY A 175 -8.52 13.00 2.12
N TYR A 176 -8.50 14.13 2.84
CA TYR A 176 -9.67 15.02 2.91
C TYR A 176 -9.50 16.31 2.08
N GLU A 177 -8.28 16.71 1.76
CA GLU A 177 -8.03 17.87 0.90
C GLU A 177 -8.27 17.52 -0.57
N LYS A 178 -9.03 18.35 -1.26
CA LYS A 178 -9.37 18.15 -2.69
C LYS A 178 -8.41 18.88 -3.64
N THR A 179 -7.72 19.89 -3.15
CA THR A 179 -6.82 20.75 -3.92
C THR A 179 -5.40 20.56 -3.45
N CYS A 180 -4.44 20.45 -4.37
CA CYS A 180 -3.03 20.36 -4.03
C CYS A 180 -2.56 21.68 -3.41
N PRO A 181 -2.10 21.71 -2.14
CA PRO A 181 -1.73 22.95 -1.46
C PRO A 181 -0.34 23.46 -1.86
N VAL A 182 0.36 22.75 -2.75
CA VAL A 182 1.72 23.06 -3.19
C VAL A 182 1.76 23.26 -4.70
N ALA A 183 2.76 24.00 -5.18
CA ALA A 183 2.97 24.21 -6.60
C ALA A 183 3.17 22.86 -7.31
N ARG A 184 2.60 22.72 -8.50
CA ARG A 184 2.72 21.51 -9.33
C ARG A 184 4.00 21.53 -10.14
#